data_AF-Q9RWR3-F1
#
_entry.id   AF-Q9RWR3-F1
#
_cell.length_a   1.000
_cell.length_b   1.000
_cell.length_c   1.000
_cell.angle_alpha   90.00
_cell.angle_beta   90.00
_cell.angle_gamma   90.00
#
_symmetry.space_group_name_H-M   'P 1'
#
loop_
_entity.id
_entity.type
_entity.pdbx_description
1 polymer ?
#
loop_
_entity_poly.entity_id
_entity_poly.type
_entity_poly.pdbx_seq_one_letter_code
_entity_poly.pdbx_strand_id
1 'polypeptide(L)'
;MTDPFLPGWLTAMSEAWNGFLYGSYPIGACIVDAQGNIVGRGRNRLGEPRRAHAGVIGGHDLAHAEINALLSVPDLRRPECLSWTVLTTVEPCPQCAGAVAMSGIRGVSYAAPDPWGGCARLLTDDPYVSSKGMRVSRAPEPLQRAALRLMLVALLEEGHRPEDRLLQSFSRYKADLKAARELHGAGTLARLRSGGAGLEDALTELLGGALPLEWLDVLTELSPARHTAFAPDLSPGLERTGRACAWIEREDGFVLMTEARTGWTLPGGGIEPGETPEQAAVREAWEEVGARCEVAGAGWTLDDGSGSVCVPLRVLTLESSPEGRPLIWVNPHALPWADDVQLRQVLAARGQTPPHLQAPPLVARADELARASGFDRSCSEETGRLLRTLAASKPGGRVLELGSGLGAGTAWLLAGMDASARLLTVESDSERARLTAEVLCDDPRAEVLAGDWAEALESGPFDLIFADAGAAKTPQALDRLADALKPGGLLVMDNFSPTMYLPADLYTGDPLRDALFAHPRLTCTEVQVHRRERVILATKHAIPGRSK
;
A
#
# COMPACT_ATOMS: atom_id res chain seq x y z
N MET A 1 22.49 -8.09 -38.49
CA MET A 1 21.17 -7.65 -38.01
C MET A 1 21.21 -7.91 -36.52
N THR A 2 21.15 -6.86 -35.70
CA THR A 2 21.22 -6.98 -34.24
C THR A 2 20.05 -7.84 -33.76
N ASP A 3 20.29 -8.72 -32.79
CA ASP A 3 19.24 -9.51 -32.15
C ASP A 3 18.21 -8.53 -31.56
N PRO A 4 16.92 -8.55 -31.99
CA PRO A 4 15.92 -7.63 -31.48
C PRO A 4 15.67 -7.81 -29.98
N PHE A 5 16.10 -8.94 -29.40
CA PHE A 5 15.99 -9.21 -27.97
C PHE A 5 17.24 -8.81 -27.18
N LEU A 6 18.27 -8.24 -27.81
CA LEU A 6 19.50 -7.83 -27.13
C LEU A 6 19.23 -6.87 -25.93
N PRO A 7 18.37 -5.83 -26.05
CA PRO A 7 18.02 -5.00 -24.89
C PRO A 7 17.34 -5.80 -23.76
N GLY A 8 16.45 -6.72 -24.11
CA GLY A 8 15.80 -7.60 -23.15
C GLY A 8 16.78 -8.55 -22.46
N TRP A 9 17.75 -9.08 -23.20
CA TRP A 9 18.81 -9.95 -22.67
C TRP A 9 19.75 -9.21 -21.72
N LEU A 10 20.21 -8.02 -22.11
CA LEU A 10 21.06 -7.20 -21.26
C LEU A 10 20.30 -6.72 -20.01
N THR A 11 19.00 -6.49 -20.11
CA THR A 11 18.12 -6.26 -18.94
C THR A 11 18.06 -7.48 -18.02
N ALA A 12 17.86 -8.69 -18.56
CA ALA A 12 17.87 -9.91 -17.75
C ALA A 12 19.24 -10.16 -17.09
N MET A 13 20.34 -9.86 -17.78
CA MET A 13 21.69 -9.91 -17.21
C MET A 13 21.90 -8.84 -16.13
N SER A 14 21.32 -7.66 -16.29
CA SER A 14 21.33 -6.60 -15.27
C SER A 14 20.62 -7.05 -14.00
N GLU A 15 19.43 -7.65 -14.14
CA GLU A 15 18.69 -8.25 -13.03
C GLU A 15 19.47 -9.37 -12.33
N ALA A 16 20.17 -10.22 -13.10
CA ALA A 16 21.03 -11.27 -12.56
C ALA A 16 22.25 -10.70 -11.80
N TRP A 17 22.88 -9.66 -12.34
CA TRP A 17 23.97 -8.94 -11.66
C TRP A 17 23.49 -8.30 -10.37
N ASN A 18 22.32 -7.66 -10.39
CA ASN A 18 21.67 -7.16 -9.18
C ASN A 18 21.44 -8.29 -8.17
N GLY A 19 20.92 -9.45 -8.60
CA GLY A 19 20.81 -10.64 -7.74
C GLY A 19 22.11 -10.94 -6.98
N PHE A 20 23.22 -10.98 -7.71
CA PHE A 20 24.57 -11.19 -7.15
C PHE A 20 24.99 -10.09 -6.16
N LEU A 21 24.76 -8.82 -6.51
CA LEU A 21 25.12 -7.67 -5.67
C LEU A 21 24.41 -7.70 -4.30
N TYR A 22 23.15 -8.15 -4.29
CA TYR A 22 22.33 -8.24 -3.07
C TYR A 22 22.48 -9.57 -2.31
N GLY A 23 23.44 -10.42 -2.68
CA GLY A 23 23.68 -11.70 -2.00
C GLY A 23 22.59 -12.75 -2.24
N SER A 24 21.79 -12.60 -3.30
CA SER A 24 20.84 -13.60 -3.76
C SER A 24 21.45 -14.40 -4.92
N TYR A 25 20.76 -15.47 -5.35
CA TYR A 25 21.14 -16.20 -6.56
C TYR A 25 21.14 -15.26 -7.78
N PRO A 26 22.18 -15.25 -8.62
CA PRO A 26 22.33 -14.28 -9.69
C PRO A 26 21.54 -14.70 -10.94
N ILE A 27 20.22 -14.74 -10.78
CA ILE A 27 19.28 -15.14 -11.81
C ILE A 27 18.36 -13.95 -12.10
N GLY A 28 18.22 -13.61 -13.37
CA GLY A 28 17.42 -12.50 -13.85
C GLY A 28 16.53 -12.92 -15.00
N ALA A 29 15.40 -12.25 -15.14
CA ALA A 29 14.44 -12.48 -16.20
C ALA A 29 13.86 -11.15 -16.71
N CYS A 30 13.55 -11.12 -17.99
CA CYS A 30 12.95 -10.00 -18.69
C CYS A 30 11.85 -10.52 -19.61
N ILE A 31 10.74 -9.81 -19.73
CA ILE A 31 9.65 -10.14 -20.64
C ILE A 31 9.67 -9.13 -21.75
N VAL A 32 9.68 -9.61 -23.00
CA VAL A 32 9.65 -8.77 -24.19
C VAL A 32 8.43 -9.08 -25.05
N ASP A 33 7.91 -8.06 -25.71
CA ASP A 33 6.86 -8.21 -26.72
C ASP A 33 7.43 -8.74 -28.06
N ALA A 34 6.56 -8.85 -29.08
CA ALA A 34 6.96 -9.35 -30.40
C ALA A 34 7.93 -8.42 -31.15
N GLN A 35 8.04 -7.16 -30.72
CA GLN A 35 8.93 -6.15 -31.29
C GLN A 35 10.25 -6.04 -30.53
N GLY A 36 10.40 -6.75 -29.40
CA GLY A 36 11.56 -6.70 -28.53
C GLY A 36 11.49 -5.61 -27.46
N ASN A 37 10.35 -4.92 -27.30
CA ASN A 37 10.17 -3.95 -26.23
C ASN A 37 10.03 -4.67 -24.89
N ILE A 38 10.66 -4.12 -23.86
CA ILE A 38 10.61 -4.65 -22.50
C ILE A 38 9.26 -4.29 -21.86
N VAL A 39 8.53 -5.31 -21.39
CA VAL A 39 7.20 -5.16 -20.76
C VAL A 39 7.17 -5.63 -19.31
N GLY A 40 8.21 -6.32 -18.85
CA GLY A 40 8.36 -6.77 -17.46
C GLY A 40 9.79 -7.21 -17.17
N ARG A 41 10.18 -7.21 -15.90
CA ARG A 41 11.52 -7.64 -15.45
C ARG A 41 11.47 -8.15 -14.02
N GLY A 42 12.41 -9.03 -13.68
CA GLY A 42 12.51 -9.55 -12.32
C GLY A 42 13.84 -10.26 -12.07
N ARG A 43 14.26 -10.28 -10.80
CA ARG A 43 15.41 -11.04 -10.33
C ARG A 43 15.02 -12.01 -9.24
N ASN A 44 15.89 -12.99 -9.02
CA ASN A 44 15.76 -13.92 -7.91
C ASN A 44 16.04 -13.20 -6.59
N ARG A 45 15.12 -13.34 -5.63
CA ARG A 45 15.16 -12.67 -4.32
C ARG A 45 14.98 -13.68 -3.17
N LEU A 46 15.39 -14.93 -3.36
CA LEU A 46 15.36 -15.97 -2.32
C LEU A 46 16.23 -15.60 -1.11
N GLY A 47 17.45 -15.10 -1.37
CA GLY A 47 18.40 -14.69 -0.33
C GLY A 47 18.08 -13.33 0.31
N GLU A 48 17.03 -12.67 -0.14
CA GLU A 48 16.62 -11.35 0.35
C GLU A 48 15.60 -11.46 1.49
N PRO A 49 15.42 -10.43 2.32
CA PRO A 49 14.38 -10.41 3.35
C PRO A 49 12.97 -10.61 2.79
N ARG A 50 12.05 -11.15 3.61
CA ARG A 50 10.63 -11.21 3.27
C ARG A 50 10.07 -9.80 3.14
N ARG A 51 9.60 -9.46 1.95
CA ARG A 51 8.96 -8.17 1.66
C ARG A 51 7.53 -8.39 1.20
N ALA A 52 6.65 -7.45 1.55
CA ALA A 52 5.24 -7.47 1.18
C ALA A 52 4.91 -6.21 0.37
N HIS A 53 5.36 -6.21 -0.88
CA HIS A 53 5.04 -5.22 -1.92
C HIS A 53 4.17 -5.87 -3.00
N ALA A 54 3.29 -5.10 -3.65
CA ALA A 54 2.54 -5.59 -4.80
C ALA A 54 3.50 -5.86 -5.97
N GLY A 55 3.36 -7.00 -6.65
CA GLY A 55 4.14 -7.31 -7.87
C GLY A 55 5.56 -7.84 -7.66
N VAL A 56 6.07 -7.96 -6.43
CA VAL A 56 7.40 -8.52 -6.12
C VAL A 56 7.35 -9.41 -4.88
N ILE A 57 7.98 -10.59 -4.97
CA ILE A 57 8.16 -11.52 -3.86
C ILE A 57 9.65 -11.61 -3.53
N GLY A 58 10.00 -11.50 -2.25
CA GLY A 58 11.34 -11.70 -1.69
C GLY A 58 11.30 -12.54 -0.41
N GLY A 59 12.39 -13.22 -0.07
CA GLY A 59 12.52 -14.06 1.13
C GLY A 59 11.53 -15.23 1.21
N HIS A 60 11.04 -15.67 0.06
CA HIS A 60 10.06 -16.74 -0.08
C HIS A 60 10.53 -17.71 -1.17
N ASP A 61 10.16 -18.98 -1.02
CA ASP A 61 10.48 -20.05 -1.98
C ASP A 61 9.92 -19.81 -3.41
N LEU A 62 9.06 -18.80 -3.57
CA LEU A 62 8.48 -18.41 -4.86
C LEU A 62 9.21 -17.25 -5.52
N ALA A 63 10.19 -16.64 -4.84
CA ALA A 63 10.88 -15.41 -5.23
C ALA A 63 11.91 -15.62 -6.37
N HIS A 64 11.56 -16.41 -7.39
CA HIS A 64 12.40 -16.66 -8.55
C HIS A 64 12.29 -15.52 -9.56
N ALA A 65 13.31 -15.36 -10.40
CA ALA A 65 13.39 -14.27 -11.37
C ALA A 65 12.20 -14.24 -12.33
N GLU A 66 11.84 -15.40 -12.89
CA GLU A 66 10.72 -15.52 -13.82
C GLU A 66 9.38 -15.24 -13.16
N ILE A 67 9.21 -15.65 -11.90
CA ILE A 67 7.99 -15.36 -11.14
C ILE A 67 7.86 -13.86 -10.89
N ASN A 68 8.93 -13.22 -10.41
CA ASN A 68 8.94 -11.77 -10.22
C ASN A 68 8.76 -11.00 -11.54
N ALA A 69 9.32 -11.50 -12.65
CA ALA A 69 9.08 -10.91 -13.96
C ALA A 69 7.61 -11.01 -14.38
N LEU A 70 6.96 -12.16 -14.19
CA LEU A 70 5.52 -12.33 -14.47
C LEU A 70 4.67 -11.41 -13.59
N LEU A 71 5.00 -11.28 -12.30
CA LEU A 71 4.27 -10.42 -11.36
C LEU A 71 4.43 -8.93 -11.64
N SER A 72 5.54 -8.53 -12.29
CA SER A 72 5.76 -7.14 -12.71
C SER A 72 4.81 -6.69 -13.84
N VAL A 73 4.12 -7.63 -14.51
CA VAL A 73 3.18 -7.34 -15.58
C VAL A 73 1.76 -7.26 -15.03
N PRO A 74 1.07 -6.10 -15.14
CA PRO A 74 -0.25 -5.90 -14.51
C PRO A 74 -1.37 -6.83 -15.00
N ASP A 75 -1.34 -7.23 -16.28
CA ASP A 75 -2.38 -8.11 -16.85
C ASP A 75 -1.84 -8.98 -17.99
N LEU A 76 -1.65 -10.27 -17.67
CA LEU A 76 -1.19 -11.29 -18.62
C LEU A 76 -2.34 -12.01 -19.35
N ARG A 77 -3.59 -11.54 -19.25
CA ARG A 77 -4.74 -12.17 -19.92
C ARG A 77 -5.00 -11.61 -21.32
N ARG A 78 -4.24 -10.62 -21.75
CA ARG A 78 -4.47 -9.93 -23.02
C ARG A 78 -4.04 -10.79 -24.22
N PRO A 79 -4.76 -10.75 -25.36
CA PRO A 79 -4.43 -11.57 -26.52
C PRO A 79 -3.00 -11.37 -27.05
N GLU A 80 -2.47 -10.15 -26.99
CA GLU A 80 -1.12 -9.81 -27.43
C GLU A 80 -0.02 -10.55 -26.66
N CYS A 81 -0.28 -10.91 -25.39
CA CYS A 81 0.69 -11.62 -24.54
C CYS A 81 1.11 -12.98 -25.12
N LEU A 82 0.26 -13.61 -25.95
CA LEU A 82 0.57 -14.89 -26.60
C LEU A 82 1.79 -14.80 -27.53
N SER A 83 2.14 -13.60 -27.99
CA SER A 83 3.31 -13.35 -28.84
C SER A 83 4.59 -13.06 -28.04
N TRP A 84 4.48 -12.78 -26.75
CA TRP A 84 5.60 -12.34 -25.91
C TRP A 84 6.55 -13.48 -25.55
N THR A 85 7.74 -13.11 -25.06
CA THR A 85 8.81 -14.05 -24.69
C THR A 85 9.39 -13.69 -23.33
N VAL A 86 9.51 -14.68 -22.43
CA VAL A 86 10.33 -14.58 -21.21
C VAL A 86 11.77 -14.91 -21.56
N LEU A 87 12.68 -13.97 -21.38
CA LEU A 87 14.12 -14.12 -21.47
C LEU A 87 14.66 -14.36 -20.05
N THR A 88 15.25 -15.50 -19.75
CA THR A 88 15.80 -15.82 -18.42
C THR A 88 17.27 -16.21 -18.48
N THR A 89 18.07 -15.77 -17.52
CA THR A 89 19.52 -16.02 -17.51
C THR A 89 19.87 -17.47 -17.20
N VAL A 90 18.96 -18.23 -16.57
CA VAL A 90 19.13 -19.65 -16.25
C VAL A 90 17.93 -20.44 -16.75
N GLU A 91 18.14 -21.68 -17.17
CA GLU A 91 17.05 -22.58 -17.58
C GLU A 91 15.97 -22.66 -16.49
N PRO A 92 14.69 -22.39 -16.81
CA PRO A 92 13.66 -22.29 -15.80
C PRO A 92 13.41 -23.65 -15.13
N CYS A 93 13.30 -23.65 -13.81
CA CYS A 93 12.93 -24.82 -13.03
C CYS A 93 11.44 -25.19 -13.20
N PRO A 94 10.94 -26.32 -12.67
CA PRO A 94 9.54 -26.72 -12.83
C PRO A 94 8.52 -25.67 -12.39
N GLN A 95 8.83 -24.91 -11.32
CA GLN A 95 7.98 -23.83 -10.82
C GLN A 95 7.86 -22.71 -11.86
N CYS A 96 8.99 -22.21 -12.36
CA CYS A 96 9.04 -21.11 -13.33
C CYS A 96 8.45 -21.54 -14.68
N ALA A 97 8.80 -22.73 -15.16
CA ALA A 97 8.26 -23.29 -16.40
C ALA A 97 6.73 -23.47 -16.32
N GLY A 98 6.23 -24.04 -15.22
CA GLY A 98 4.79 -24.18 -14.98
C GLY A 98 4.07 -22.82 -14.90
N ALA A 99 4.65 -21.84 -14.22
CA ALA A 99 4.08 -20.50 -14.11
C ALA A 99 3.97 -19.82 -15.49
N VAL A 100 5.01 -19.89 -16.32
CA VAL A 100 4.96 -19.34 -17.68
C VAL A 100 3.92 -20.09 -18.53
N ALA A 101 3.87 -21.42 -18.47
CA ALA A 101 2.89 -22.24 -19.19
C ALA A 101 1.43 -21.91 -18.80
N MET A 102 1.21 -21.51 -17.55
CA MET A 102 -0.11 -21.11 -17.04
C MET A 102 -0.41 -19.61 -17.23
N SER A 103 0.54 -18.84 -17.75
CA SER A 103 0.36 -17.42 -18.09
C SER A 103 -0.20 -17.22 -19.50
N GLY A 104 -0.38 -15.95 -19.92
CA GLY A 104 -0.67 -15.59 -21.31
C GLY A 104 0.54 -15.62 -22.25
N ILE A 105 1.75 -15.89 -21.75
CA ILE A 105 2.99 -15.85 -22.56
C ILE A 105 3.25 -17.22 -23.19
N ARG A 106 3.82 -17.24 -24.40
CA ARG A 106 4.16 -18.49 -25.12
C ARG A 106 5.63 -18.64 -25.48
N GLY A 107 6.42 -17.57 -25.47
CA GLY A 107 7.87 -17.65 -25.67
C GLY A 107 8.63 -17.82 -24.35
N VAL A 108 9.61 -18.72 -24.35
CA VAL A 108 10.64 -18.81 -23.31
C VAL A 108 11.99 -18.96 -24.00
N SER A 109 12.92 -18.06 -23.69
CA SER A 109 14.30 -18.17 -24.13
C SER A 109 15.21 -18.13 -22.91
N TYR A 110 16.17 -19.05 -22.81
CA TYR A 110 17.06 -19.11 -21.67
C TYR A 110 18.54 -19.13 -22.05
N ALA A 111 19.39 -18.57 -21.19
CA ALA A 111 20.82 -18.43 -21.45
C ALA A 111 21.62 -19.63 -20.91
N ALA A 112 21.84 -19.70 -19.60
CA ALA A 112 22.60 -20.78 -18.98
C ALA A 112 21.75 -22.06 -18.88
N PRO A 113 22.29 -23.23 -19.25
CA PRO A 113 21.65 -24.50 -18.95
C PRO A 113 21.68 -24.79 -17.44
N ASP A 114 20.65 -25.43 -16.92
CA ASP A 114 20.61 -25.92 -15.54
C ASP A 114 20.41 -27.45 -15.53
N PRO A 115 21.49 -28.24 -15.56
CA PRO A 115 21.41 -29.69 -15.52
C PRO A 115 20.94 -30.26 -14.17
N TRP A 116 20.77 -29.42 -13.13
CA TRP A 116 20.33 -29.83 -11.81
C TRP A 116 18.83 -29.60 -11.62
N GLY A 117 18.37 -28.37 -11.85
CA GLY A 117 16.98 -27.94 -11.61
C GLY A 117 16.20 -27.59 -12.88
N GLY A 118 16.85 -27.49 -14.03
CA GLY A 118 16.26 -27.02 -15.28
C GLY A 118 15.17 -27.94 -15.81
N CYS A 119 14.08 -27.35 -16.27
CA CYS A 119 12.90 -28.08 -16.74
C CYS A 119 12.26 -27.41 -17.96
N ALA A 120 13.05 -26.78 -18.85
CA ALA A 120 12.50 -26.17 -20.06
C ALA A 120 11.77 -27.19 -20.95
N ARG A 121 12.18 -28.46 -20.91
CA ARG A 121 11.52 -29.59 -21.58
C ARG A 121 10.05 -29.81 -21.15
N LEU A 122 9.65 -29.37 -19.96
CA LEU A 122 8.25 -29.39 -19.54
C LEU A 122 7.37 -28.61 -20.53
N LEU A 123 7.91 -27.55 -21.13
CA LEU A 123 7.21 -26.69 -22.06
C LEU A 123 6.98 -27.36 -23.43
N THR A 124 7.80 -28.34 -23.80
CA THR A 124 7.79 -28.98 -25.12
C THR A 124 7.27 -30.41 -25.10
N ASP A 125 7.49 -31.15 -24.01
CA ASP A 125 7.31 -32.60 -23.97
C ASP A 125 6.01 -33.02 -23.28
N ASP A 126 5.47 -32.20 -22.38
CA ASP A 126 4.20 -32.49 -21.70
C ASP A 126 3.01 -32.21 -22.64
N PRO A 127 2.07 -33.17 -22.85
CA PRO A 127 0.97 -33.00 -23.79
C PRO A 127 0.04 -31.81 -23.50
N TYR A 128 -0.22 -31.52 -22.22
CA TYR A 128 -1.09 -30.40 -21.86
C TYR A 128 -0.36 -29.07 -22.08
N VAL A 129 0.88 -28.96 -21.61
CA VAL A 129 1.65 -27.71 -21.74
C VAL A 129 1.98 -27.41 -23.21
N SER A 130 2.47 -28.40 -23.95
CA SER A 130 2.84 -28.25 -25.37
C SER A 130 1.64 -27.87 -26.25
N SER A 131 0.43 -28.36 -25.93
CA SER A 131 -0.81 -27.99 -26.65
C SER A 131 -1.11 -26.49 -26.65
N LYS A 132 -0.50 -25.71 -25.74
CA LYS A 132 -0.67 -24.25 -25.67
C LYS A 132 0.16 -23.49 -26.71
N GLY A 133 1.00 -24.17 -27.49
CA GLY A 133 1.85 -23.55 -28.51
C GLY A 133 3.10 -22.87 -27.95
N MET A 134 3.73 -23.49 -26.94
CA MET A 134 4.95 -22.99 -26.32
C MET A 134 6.13 -22.98 -27.30
N ARG A 135 6.93 -21.92 -27.28
CA ARG A 135 8.14 -21.73 -28.08
C ARG A 135 9.33 -21.63 -27.14
N VAL A 136 10.28 -22.56 -27.25
CA VAL A 136 11.49 -22.57 -26.43
C VAL A 136 12.71 -22.30 -27.31
N SER A 137 13.54 -21.34 -26.92
CA SER A 137 14.79 -20.98 -27.61
C SER A 137 15.95 -20.74 -26.64
N ARG A 138 17.13 -20.44 -27.19
CA ARG A 138 18.37 -20.19 -26.42
C ARG A 138 18.89 -18.80 -26.70
N ALA A 139 19.51 -18.17 -25.71
CA ALA A 139 20.20 -16.90 -25.87
C ALA A 139 21.37 -17.00 -26.87
N PRO A 140 21.85 -15.88 -27.43
CA PRO A 140 23.14 -15.83 -28.12
C PRO A 140 24.29 -16.42 -27.27
N GLU A 141 25.24 -17.11 -27.90
CA GLU A 141 26.31 -17.86 -27.21
C GLU A 141 27.08 -17.04 -26.15
N PRO A 142 27.47 -15.77 -26.40
CA PRO A 142 28.14 -14.97 -25.38
C PRO A 142 27.29 -14.79 -24.10
N LEU A 143 25.99 -14.55 -24.24
CA LEU A 143 25.07 -14.42 -23.09
C LEU A 143 24.92 -15.74 -22.34
N GLN A 144 24.89 -16.88 -23.05
CA GLN A 144 24.89 -18.20 -22.42
C GLN A 144 26.12 -18.41 -21.53
N ARG A 145 27.32 -18.06 -22.03
CA ARG A 145 28.57 -18.18 -21.27
C ARG A 145 28.61 -17.22 -20.08
N ALA A 146 28.22 -15.96 -20.29
CA ALA A 146 28.22 -14.96 -19.23
C ALA A 146 27.29 -15.36 -18.06
N ALA A 147 26.04 -15.73 -18.37
CA ALA A 147 25.08 -16.18 -17.37
C ALA A 147 25.54 -17.44 -16.63
N LEU A 148 26.08 -18.42 -17.37
CA LEU A 148 26.56 -19.67 -16.77
C LEU A 148 27.74 -19.42 -15.82
N ARG A 149 28.71 -18.60 -16.23
CA ARG A 149 29.87 -18.26 -15.40
C ARG A 149 29.47 -17.49 -14.15
N LEU A 150 28.53 -16.53 -14.27
CA LEU A 150 28.02 -15.77 -13.13
C LEU A 150 27.35 -16.69 -12.10
N MET A 151 26.47 -17.59 -12.57
CA MET A 151 25.83 -18.58 -11.71
C MET A 151 26.84 -19.50 -11.03
N LEU A 152 27.83 -20.02 -11.78
CA LEU A 152 28.86 -20.90 -11.22
C LEU A 152 29.75 -20.19 -10.19
N VAL A 153 30.09 -18.91 -10.40
CA VAL A 153 30.82 -18.11 -9.39
C VAL A 153 30.01 -17.97 -8.11
N ALA A 154 28.71 -17.68 -8.20
CA ALA A 154 27.85 -17.56 -7.02
C ALA A 154 27.75 -18.89 -6.24
N LEU A 155 27.60 -20.02 -6.93
CA LEU A 155 27.61 -21.34 -6.27
C LEU A 155 28.93 -21.59 -5.52
N LEU A 156 30.07 -21.18 -6.08
CA LEU A 156 31.36 -21.27 -5.41
C LEU A 156 31.43 -20.32 -4.19
N GLU A 157 30.87 -19.10 -4.27
CA GLU A 157 30.78 -18.17 -3.12
C GLU A 157 29.89 -18.70 -1.99
N GLU A 158 28.86 -19.47 -2.30
CA GLU A 158 28.03 -20.17 -1.30
C GLU A 158 28.74 -21.36 -0.63
N GLY A 159 29.96 -21.68 -1.07
CA GLY A 159 30.80 -22.73 -0.49
C GLY A 159 30.64 -24.10 -1.14
N HIS A 160 29.97 -24.20 -2.29
CA HIS A 160 29.93 -25.46 -3.05
C HIS A 160 31.31 -25.84 -3.56
N ARG A 161 31.67 -27.10 -3.38
CA ARG A 161 32.96 -27.64 -3.79
C ARG A 161 32.85 -28.35 -5.14
N PRO A 162 33.90 -28.38 -5.98
CA PRO A 162 33.87 -29.05 -7.28
C PRO A 162 33.43 -30.52 -7.24
N GLU A 163 33.62 -31.19 -6.11
CA GLU A 163 33.23 -32.58 -5.89
C GLU A 163 31.74 -32.74 -5.53
N ASP A 164 31.02 -31.66 -5.20
CA ASP A 164 29.61 -31.70 -4.88
C ASP A 164 28.79 -32.10 -6.11
N ARG A 165 27.76 -32.91 -5.89
CA ARG A 165 26.89 -33.42 -6.98
C ARG A 165 26.31 -32.31 -7.85
N LEU A 166 26.02 -31.16 -7.26
CA LEU A 166 25.55 -29.96 -7.96
C LEU A 166 26.57 -29.51 -9.01
N LEU A 167 27.82 -29.24 -8.63
CA LEU A 167 28.84 -28.78 -9.56
C LEU A 167 29.28 -29.87 -10.56
N GLN A 168 29.25 -31.15 -10.16
CA GLN A 168 29.50 -32.27 -11.09
C GLN A 168 28.49 -32.35 -12.24
N SER A 169 27.25 -31.90 -12.03
CA SER A 169 26.22 -31.87 -13.08
C SER A 169 26.61 -30.96 -14.26
N PHE A 170 27.49 -29.98 -14.03
CA PHE A 170 28.03 -29.08 -15.04
C PHE A 170 29.28 -29.63 -15.77
N SER A 171 29.62 -30.90 -15.62
CA SER A 171 30.80 -31.54 -16.23
C SER A 171 30.89 -31.44 -17.76
N ARG A 172 29.79 -31.13 -18.45
CA ARG A 172 29.75 -30.84 -19.90
C ARG A 172 30.27 -29.44 -20.24
N TYR A 173 30.34 -28.52 -19.28
CA TYR A 173 30.72 -27.12 -19.42
C TYR A 173 32.09 -26.83 -18.78
N LYS A 174 33.09 -27.67 -19.07
CA LYS A 174 34.41 -27.63 -18.41
C LYS A 174 35.12 -26.28 -18.55
N ALA A 175 34.99 -25.63 -19.71
CA ALA A 175 35.62 -24.34 -19.97
C ALA A 175 35.04 -23.24 -19.07
N ASP A 176 33.71 -23.18 -18.95
CA ASP A 176 33.03 -22.18 -18.12
C ASP A 176 33.21 -22.46 -16.62
N LEU A 177 33.23 -23.73 -16.21
CA LEU A 177 33.57 -24.10 -14.83
C LEU A 177 35.01 -23.71 -14.48
N LYS A 178 35.96 -23.88 -15.40
CA LYS A 178 37.34 -23.43 -15.21
C LYS A 178 37.39 -21.90 -15.05
N ALA A 179 36.76 -21.15 -15.94
CA ALA A 179 36.71 -19.69 -15.88
C ALA A 179 36.06 -19.19 -14.59
N ALA A 180 34.93 -19.78 -14.16
CA ALA A 180 34.26 -19.44 -12.91
C ALA A 180 35.17 -19.67 -11.68
N ARG A 181 35.94 -20.77 -11.66
CA ARG A 181 36.91 -21.02 -10.58
C ARG A 181 38.05 -20.01 -10.56
N GLU A 182 38.52 -19.59 -11.73
CA GLU A 182 39.56 -18.55 -11.84
C GLU A 182 39.03 -17.20 -11.35
N LEU A 183 37.81 -16.80 -11.75
CA LEU A 183 37.14 -15.58 -11.29
C LEU A 183 36.88 -15.58 -9.78
N HIS A 184 36.39 -16.70 -9.23
CA HIS A 184 36.14 -16.86 -7.80
C HIS A 184 37.44 -16.86 -6.99
N GLY A 185 38.44 -17.64 -7.41
CA GLY A 185 39.74 -17.72 -6.73
C GLY A 185 40.51 -16.39 -6.77
N ALA A 186 40.33 -15.61 -7.84
CA ALA A 186 40.86 -14.26 -7.93
C ALA A 186 40.02 -13.22 -7.16
N GLY A 187 38.82 -13.55 -6.68
CA GLY A 187 37.89 -12.61 -6.03
C GLY A 187 37.41 -11.48 -6.96
N THR A 188 37.37 -11.72 -8.27
CA THR A 188 37.09 -10.67 -9.27
C THR A 188 35.68 -10.10 -9.11
N LEU A 189 34.64 -10.95 -9.15
CA LEU A 189 33.26 -10.48 -9.03
C LEU A 189 32.96 -9.93 -7.62
N ALA A 190 33.59 -10.48 -6.58
CA ALA A 190 33.49 -9.94 -5.23
C ALA A 190 34.05 -8.51 -5.14
N ARG A 191 35.18 -8.23 -5.80
CA ARG A 191 35.73 -6.86 -5.89
C ARG A 191 34.81 -5.93 -6.66
N LEU A 192 34.29 -6.37 -7.81
CA LEU A 192 33.32 -5.60 -8.60
C LEU A 192 32.07 -5.26 -7.77
N ARG A 193 31.53 -6.23 -7.01
CA ARG A 193 30.43 -6.03 -6.07
C ARG A 193 30.76 -4.96 -5.02
N SER A 194 31.93 -5.06 -4.38
CA SER A 194 32.35 -4.09 -3.36
C SER A 194 32.66 -2.69 -3.91
N GLY A 195 33.05 -2.62 -5.19
CA GLY A 195 33.42 -1.37 -5.87
C GLY A 195 32.25 -0.65 -6.55
N GLY A 196 31.03 -1.22 -6.49
CA GLY A 196 29.85 -0.65 -7.16
C GLY A 196 29.94 -0.71 -8.70
N ALA A 197 30.63 -1.71 -9.23
CA ALA A 197 30.80 -1.87 -10.67
C ALA A 197 29.50 -2.21 -11.39
N GLY A 198 29.36 -1.73 -12.62
CA GLY A 198 28.15 -1.92 -13.42
C GLY A 198 28.10 -3.29 -14.10
N LEU A 199 27.01 -3.54 -14.83
CA LEU A 199 26.87 -4.75 -15.65
C LEU A 199 27.96 -4.87 -16.72
N GLU A 200 28.40 -3.74 -17.30
CA GLU A 200 29.46 -3.71 -18.32
C GLU A 200 30.77 -4.32 -17.80
N ASP A 201 31.21 -3.90 -16.61
CA ASP A 201 32.42 -4.42 -15.96
C ASP A 201 32.29 -5.92 -15.70
N ALA A 202 31.13 -6.33 -15.16
CA ALA A 202 30.84 -7.73 -14.88
C ALA A 202 30.87 -8.58 -16.17
N LEU A 203 30.24 -8.13 -17.25
CA LEU A 203 30.22 -8.85 -18.53
C LEU A 203 31.62 -8.94 -19.15
N THR A 204 32.43 -7.89 -19.05
CA THR A 204 33.81 -7.87 -19.54
C THR A 204 34.66 -8.95 -18.87
N GLU A 205 34.57 -9.06 -17.55
CA GLU A 205 35.27 -10.08 -16.77
C GLU A 205 34.70 -11.48 -17.01
N LEU A 206 33.38 -11.62 -17.05
CA LEU A 206 32.71 -12.90 -17.30
C LEU A 206 33.06 -13.47 -18.67
N LEU A 207 33.24 -12.62 -19.69
CA LEU A 207 33.57 -13.04 -21.05
C LEU A 207 35.08 -13.11 -21.31
N GLY A 208 35.89 -12.42 -20.50
CA GLY A 208 37.35 -12.41 -20.61
C GLY A 208 37.86 -11.51 -21.73
N GLY A 209 37.16 -10.41 -22.05
CA GLY A 209 37.54 -9.51 -23.13
C GLY A 209 36.51 -8.40 -23.41
N ALA A 210 36.83 -7.52 -24.36
CA ALA A 210 35.98 -6.40 -24.74
C ALA A 210 34.62 -6.85 -25.28
N LEU A 211 33.57 -6.11 -24.92
CA LEU A 211 32.21 -6.37 -25.38
C LEU A 211 32.00 -5.86 -26.81
N PRO A 212 31.06 -6.46 -27.58
CA PRO A 212 30.65 -5.91 -28.88
C PRO A 212 30.16 -4.46 -28.75
N LEU A 213 30.49 -3.60 -29.72
CA LEU A 213 30.06 -2.19 -29.73
C LEU A 213 28.53 -2.04 -29.59
N GLU A 214 27.78 -2.90 -30.28
CA GLU A 214 26.31 -2.94 -30.21
C GLU A 214 25.78 -3.28 -28.79
N TRP A 215 26.57 -3.92 -27.93
CA TRP A 215 26.20 -4.12 -26.53
C TRP A 215 26.49 -2.87 -25.72
N LEU A 216 27.60 -2.17 -25.99
CA LEU A 216 27.96 -0.93 -25.29
C LEU A 216 26.94 0.16 -25.54
N ASP A 217 26.41 0.29 -26.76
CA ASP A 217 25.33 1.23 -27.08
C ASP A 217 24.10 0.95 -26.21
N VAL A 218 23.66 -0.31 -26.16
CA VAL A 218 22.51 -0.72 -25.36
C VAL A 218 22.79 -0.63 -23.86
N LEU A 219 23.99 -0.97 -23.39
CA LEU A 219 24.39 -0.82 -21.99
C LEU A 219 24.44 0.64 -21.56
N THR A 220 24.80 1.55 -22.47
CA THR A 220 24.78 3.00 -22.23
C THR A 220 23.34 3.50 -22.11
N GLU A 221 22.43 3.04 -22.96
CA GLU A 221 20.99 3.35 -22.87
C GLU A 221 20.33 2.72 -21.63
N LEU A 222 20.78 1.52 -21.24
CA LEU A 222 20.37 0.84 -20.01
C LEU A 222 21.08 1.38 -18.77
N SER A 223 22.05 2.28 -18.90
CA SER A 223 22.77 2.92 -17.79
C SER A 223 22.08 4.22 -17.39
N PRO A 224 21.37 4.27 -16.25
CA PRO A 224 21.09 5.53 -15.62
C PRO A 224 22.40 5.97 -14.94
N ALA A 225 23.03 7.01 -15.48
CA ALA A 225 23.98 7.90 -14.81
C ALA A 225 24.76 7.32 -13.61
N ARG A 226 25.68 6.35 -13.81
CA ARG A 226 26.36 5.62 -12.72
C ARG A 226 25.32 4.99 -11.77
N HIS A 227 25.32 3.67 -11.68
CA HIS A 227 24.91 3.06 -10.42
C HIS A 227 25.91 3.54 -9.35
N THR A 228 25.62 4.69 -8.73
CA THR A 228 26.09 4.98 -7.40
C THR A 228 25.78 3.74 -6.59
N ALA A 229 26.78 3.28 -5.83
CA ALA A 229 26.52 2.43 -4.69
C ALA A 229 25.19 2.83 -4.03
N PHE A 230 24.44 1.83 -3.56
CA PHE A 230 23.15 1.94 -2.90
C PHE A 230 21.92 2.03 -3.83
N ALA A 231 21.11 0.97 -3.86
CA ALA A 231 19.80 1.17 -3.23
C ALA A 231 19.99 0.72 -1.78
N PRO A 232 19.79 1.60 -0.78
CA PRO A 232 19.80 1.21 0.62
C PRO A 232 18.86 0.02 0.86
N ASP A 233 19.00 -0.64 2.00
CA ASP A 233 17.84 -1.35 2.52
C ASP A 233 16.77 -0.30 2.85
N LEU A 234 15.82 -0.10 1.92
CA LEU A 234 14.69 0.82 2.10
C LEU A 234 13.64 0.28 3.07
N SER A 235 13.87 -0.93 3.60
CA SER A 235 13.07 -1.44 4.70
C SER A 235 13.36 -0.53 5.89
N PRO A 236 12.35 0.14 6.47
CA PRO A 236 12.64 1.07 7.53
C PRO A 236 13.33 0.34 8.67
N GLY A 237 14.39 0.92 9.22
CA GLY A 237 15.02 0.42 10.44
C GLY A 237 13.98 0.10 11.52
N LEU A 238 14.21 -0.96 12.30
CA LEU A 238 13.34 -1.36 13.41
C LEU A 238 13.17 -0.24 14.46
N GLU A 239 14.10 0.72 14.48
CA GLU A 239 14.07 1.93 15.32
C GLU A 239 13.75 3.14 14.45
N ARG A 240 12.50 3.61 14.47
CA ARG A 240 12.07 4.84 13.77
C ARG A 240 11.88 5.97 14.77
N THR A 241 12.31 7.18 14.42
CA THR A 241 12.16 8.36 15.28
C THR A 241 10.90 9.18 14.95
N GLY A 242 10.29 8.94 13.78
CA GLY A 242 9.08 9.63 13.33
C GLY A 242 8.67 9.19 11.91
N ARG A 243 7.86 10.01 11.25
CA ARG A 243 7.45 9.82 9.84
C ARG A 243 7.55 11.13 9.05
N ALA A 244 7.87 11.00 7.77
CA ALA A 244 7.89 12.11 6.83
C ALA A 244 7.22 11.73 5.51
N CYS A 245 6.61 12.71 4.84
CA CYS A 245 6.03 12.55 3.52
C CYS A 245 6.35 13.74 2.62
N ALA A 246 6.32 13.52 1.31
CA ALA A 246 6.66 14.49 0.30
C ALA A 246 5.42 15.16 -0.30
N TRP A 247 5.38 16.49 -0.25
CA TRP A 247 4.44 17.29 -1.03
C TRP A 247 5.09 17.71 -2.34
N ILE A 248 4.70 17.05 -3.43
CA ILE A 248 5.19 17.34 -4.78
C ILE A 248 4.02 17.89 -5.59
N GLU A 249 4.09 19.17 -5.95
CA GLU A 249 3.02 19.89 -6.64
C GLU A 249 3.52 20.41 -8.00
N ARG A 250 2.71 20.22 -9.05
CA ARG A 250 2.93 20.81 -10.37
C ARG A 250 2.44 22.25 -10.42
N GLU A 251 2.87 22.98 -11.45
CA GLU A 251 2.42 24.37 -11.69
C GLU A 251 0.90 24.51 -11.87
N ASP A 252 0.21 23.44 -12.29
CA ASP A 252 -1.26 23.39 -12.42
C ASP A 252 -1.98 23.03 -11.11
N GLY A 253 -1.25 22.92 -9.99
CA GLY A 253 -1.79 22.64 -8.66
C GLY A 253 -2.08 21.17 -8.37
N PHE A 254 -1.73 20.25 -9.28
CA PHE A 254 -1.88 18.81 -9.04
C PHE A 254 -0.74 18.26 -8.19
N VAL A 255 -1.07 17.32 -7.30
CA VAL A 255 -0.16 16.74 -6.31
C VAL A 255 0.14 15.29 -6.68
N LEU A 256 1.42 14.90 -6.59
CA LEU A 256 1.85 13.54 -6.87
C LEU A 256 1.50 12.63 -5.68
N MET A 257 0.85 11.52 -5.98
CA MET A 257 0.48 10.49 -5.01
C MET A 257 0.94 9.12 -5.50
N THR A 258 1.13 8.21 -4.55
CA THR A 258 1.53 6.81 -4.77
C THR A 258 0.52 5.84 -4.17
N GLU A 259 0.45 4.63 -4.68
CA GLU A 259 -0.45 3.60 -4.15
C GLU A 259 0.17 2.90 -2.93
N ALA A 260 -0.58 2.91 -1.82
CA ALA A 260 -0.32 2.12 -0.62
C ALA A 260 -1.43 1.08 -0.41
N ARG A 261 -1.23 0.16 0.55
CA ARG A 261 -2.20 -0.92 0.87
C ARG A 261 -3.62 -0.42 1.15
N THR A 262 -3.73 0.81 1.63
CA THR A 262 -4.99 1.41 2.07
C THR A 262 -5.49 2.49 1.14
N GLY A 263 -4.92 2.67 -0.07
CA GLY A 263 -5.28 3.73 -1.02
C GLY A 263 -4.12 4.48 -1.61
N TRP A 264 -4.44 5.50 -2.42
CA TRP A 264 -3.49 6.56 -2.74
C TRP A 264 -3.06 7.27 -1.45
N THR A 265 -1.81 7.76 -1.40
CA THR A 265 -1.20 8.50 -0.29
C THR A 265 -0.09 9.39 -0.86
N LEU A 266 0.39 10.39 -0.11
CA LEU A 266 1.64 11.08 -0.45
C LEU A 266 2.82 10.10 -0.31
N PRO A 267 3.85 10.21 -1.18
CA PRO A 267 5.07 9.42 -1.02
C PRO A 267 5.68 9.68 0.36
N GLY A 268 5.99 8.65 1.13
CA GLY A 268 6.47 8.86 2.49
C GLY A 268 6.55 7.61 3.35
N GLY A 269 7.40 7.70 4.38
CA GLY A 269 7.70 6.58 5.24
C GLY A 269 8.33 6.98 6.58
N GLY A 270 9.12 6.07 7.14
CA GLY A 270 9.73 6.25 8.45
C GLY A 270 10.96 7.13 8.39
N ILE A 271 11.19 7.94 9.42
CA ILE A 271 12.45 8.67 9.60
C ILE A 271 13.45 7.74 10.28
N GLU A 272 14.59 7.52 9.63
CA GLU A 272 15.67 6.67 10.14
C GLU A 272 16.50 7.38 11.23
N PRO A 273 17.20 6.64 12.11
CA PRO A 273 18.08 7.23 13.11
C PRO A 273 19.18 8.09 12.47
N GLY A 274 19.22 9.38 12.80
CA GLY A 274 20.19 10.35 12.26
C GLY A 274 19.72 11.06 10.98
N GLU A 275 18.54 10.72 10.47
CA GLU A 275 17.90 11.36 9.31
C GLU A 275 16.99 12.52 9.76
N THR A 276 16.97 13.63 9.01
CA THR A 276 15.98 14.69 9.21
C THR A 276 14.66 14.39 8.46
N PRO A 277 13.52 14.99 8.84
CA PRO A 277 12.27 14.79 8.10
C PRO A 277 12.39 15.13 6.60
N GLU A 278 13.18 16.15 6.25
CA GLU A 278 13.42 16.55 4.87
C GLU A 278 14.21 15.50 4.09
N GLN A 279 15.26 14.93 4.72
CA GLN A 279 16.03 13.85 4.12
C GLN A 279 15.17 12.61 3.90
N ALA A 280 14.34 12.25 4.89
CA ALA A 280 13.39 11.16 4.79
C ALA A 280 12.37 11.39 3.66
N ALA A 281 11.78 12.58 3.56
CA ALA A 281 10.83 12.88 2.49
C ALA A 281 11.47 12.82 1.09
N VAL A 282 12.70 13.32 0.92
CA VAL A 282 13.43 13.24 -0.35
C VAL A 282 13.75 11.79 -0.71
N ARG A 283 14.18 11.00 0.27
CA ARG A 283 14.46 9.57 0.11
C ARG A 283 13.20 8.81 -0.32
N GLU A 284 12.12 8.93 0.43
CA GLU A 284 10.85 8.24 0.16
C GLU A 284 10.22 8.67 -1.18
N ALA A 285 10.33 9.95 -1.56
CA ALA A 285 9.90 10.42 -2.88
C ALA A 285 10.66 9.72 -4.02
N TRP A 286 11.95 9.49 -3.85
CA TRP A 286 12.72 8.74 -4.82
C TRP A 286 12.33 7.25 -4.82
N GLU A 287 12.25 6.63 -3.65
CA GLU A 287 11.99 5.20 -3.49
C GLU A 287 10.60 4.80 -4.00
N GLU A 288 9.57 5.53 -3.58
CA GLU A 288 8.18 5.16 -3.81
C GLU A 288 7.64 5.65 -5.16
N VAL A 289 8.15 6.77 -5.70
CA VAL A 289 7.64 7.35 -6.96
C VAL A 289 8.72 7.73 -7.97
N GLY A 290 9.99 7.46 -7.70
CA GLY A 290 11.08 7.76 -8.63
C GLY A 290 11.34 9.26 -8.78
N ALA A 291 10.88 10.10 -7.85
CA ALA A 291 11.07 11.54 -7.94
C ALA A 291 12.41 11.94 -7.31
N ARG A 292 13.34 12.43 -8.14
CA ARG A 292 14.54 13.12 -7.64
C ARG A 292 14.15 14.55 -7.31
N CYS A 293 14.30 14.92 -6.06
CA CYS A 293 13.78 16.16 -5.53
C CYS A 293 14.81 16.95 -4.73
N GLU A 294 14.56 18.23 -4.59
CA GLU A 294 15.17 19.07 -3.56
C GLU A 294 14.08 19.69 -2.67
N VAL A 295 14.46 20.07 -1.45
CA VAL A 295 13.56 20.70 -0.50
C VAL A 295 13.21 22.10 -0.99
N ALA A 296 11.92 22.37 -1.15
CA ALA A 296 11.41 23.63 -1.70
C ALA A 296 10.99 24.65 -0.61
N GLY A 297 10.94 24.23 0.66
CA GLY A 297 10.52 25.10 1.76
C GLY A 297 10.46 24.38 3.10
N ALA A 298 9.97 25.08 4.13
CA ALA A 298 9.76 24.50 5.46
C ALA A 298 8.62 23.47 5.42
N GLY A 299 8.80 22.36 6.13
CA GLY A 299 7.77 21.34 6.28
C GLY A 299 6.61 21.77 7.19
N TRP A 300 5.49 21.06 7.07
CA TRP A 300 4.30 21.23 7.89
C TRP A 300 4.09 20.00 8.77
N THR A 301 3.95 20.20 10.08
CA THR A 301 3.57 19.13 10.99
C THR A 301 2.09 18.83 10.83
N LEU A 302 1.75 17.56 10.61
CA LEU A 302 0.37 17.10 10.48
C LEU A 302 -0.26 16.96 11.87
N ASP A 303 -1.48 17.49 12.00
CA ASP A 303 -2.23 17.53 13.27
C ASP A 303 -3.10 16.27 13.44
N ASP A 304 -2.47 15.10 13.48
CA ASP A 304 -3.13 13.80 13.55
C ASP A 304 -2.64 12.92 14.71
N GLY A 305 -1.90 13.54 15.64
CA GLY A 305 -1.26 12.86 16.77
C GLY A 305 -0.07 11.98 16.39
N SER A 306 0.24 11.80 15.09
CA SER A 306 1.39 11.00 14.66
C SER A 306 2.72 11.76 14.69
N GLY A 307 2.65 13.09 14.73
CA GLY A 307 3.85 13.95 14.61
C GLY A 307 4.50 13.88 13.22
N SER A 308 3.79 13.38 12.21
CA SER A 308 4.30 13.28 10.85
C SER A 308 4.60 14.67 10.27
N VAL A 309 5.67 14.79 9.50
CA VAL A 309 6.04 16.03 8.82
C VAL A 309 5.85 15.88 7.32
N CYS A 310 5.13 16.81 6.70
CA CYS A 310 4.98 16.90 5.25
C CYS A 310 5.93 17.95 4.70
N VAL A 311 6.82 17.57 3.79
CA VAL A 311 7.91 18.41 3.30
C VAL A 311 7.63 18.80 1.83
N PRO A 312 7.58 20.10 1.49
CA PRO A 312 7.44 20.53 0.11
C PRO A 312 8.71 20.24 -0.67
N LEU A 313 8.56 19.53 -1.79
CA LEU A 313 9.65 19.11 -2.65
C LEU A 313 9.46 19.66 -4.07
N ARG A 314 10.56 20.14 -4.66
CA ARG A 314 10.62 20.48 -6.08
C ARG A 314 11.25 19.32 -6.84
N VAL A 315 10.51 18.78 -7.82
CA VAL A 315 10.99 17.70 -8.68
C VAL A 315 12.04 18.26 -9.65
N LEU A 316 13.20 17.63 -9.66
CA LEU A 316 14.28 17.87 -10.62
C LEU A 316 14.12 16.93 -11.81
N THR A 317 13.90 15.65 -11.55
CA THR A 317 13.62 14.61 -12.55
C THR A 317 12.67 13.56 -12.00
N LEU A 318 11.91 12.92 -12.89
CA LEU A 318 11.06 11.77 -12.56
C LEU A 318 11.58 10.56 -13.34
N GLU A 319 11.99 9.53 -12.62
CA GLU A 319 12.51 8.27 -13.16
C GLU A 319 11.62 7.08 -12.74
N SER A 320 12.00 5.86 -13.13
CA SER A 320 11.29 4.68 -12.65
C SER A 320 11.52 4.49 -11.16
N SER A 321 10.44 4.43 -10.38
CA SER A 321 10.50 4.13 -8.94
C SER A 321 11.25 2.83 -8.67
N PRO A 322 12.21 2.82 -7.72
CA PRO A 322 12.83 1.60 -7.19
C PRO A 322 11.81 0.58 -6.65
N GLU A 323 10.72 1.04 -6.04
CA GLU A 323 9.66 0.18 -5.51
C GLU A 323 8.56 -0.17 -6.52
N GLY A 324 8.52 0.52 -7.65
CA GLY A 324 7.57 0.25 -8.73
C GLY A 324 6.11 0.54 -8.37
N ARG A 325 5.84 1.43 -7.39
CA ARG A 325 4.47 1.76 -7.01
C ARG A 325 3.78 2.58 -8.11
N PRO A 326 2.50 2.33 -8.40
CA PRO A 326 1.71 3.21 -9.26
C PRO A 326 1.71 4.64 -8.75
N LEU A 327 1.73 5.60 -9.67
CA LEU A 327 1.67 7.04 -9.37
C LEU A 327 0.47 7.69 -10.04
N ILE A 328 -0.04 8.75 -9.44
CA ILE A 328 -1.13 9.57 -9.99
C ILE A 328 -0.94 11.03 -9.60
N TRP A 329 -1.37 11.93 -10.47
CA TRP A 329 -1.50 13.35 -10.17
C TRP A 329 -2.94 13.65 -9.77
N VAL A 330 -3.14 14.09 -8.53
CA VAL A 330 -4.47 14.38 -7.97
C VAL A 330 -4.64 15.88 -7.82
N ASN A 331 -5.80 16.40 -8.25
CA ASN A 331 -6.18 17.76 -7.90
C ASN A 331 -6.64 17.78 -6.43
N PRO A 332 -5.87 18.40 -5.50
CA PRO A 332 -6.20 18.40 -4.08
C PRO A 332 -7.49 19.19 -3.76
N HIS A 333 -8.04 19.92 -4.74
CA HIS A 333 -9.24 20.76 -4.61
C HIS A 333 -10.47 20.19 -5.33
N ALA A 334 -10.37 19.08 -6.07
CA ALA A 334 -11.52 18.49 -6.79
C ALA A 334 -12.50 17.79 -5.83
N LEU A 335 -13.82 18.01 -6.02
CA LEU A 335 -14.86 17.52 -5.11
C LEU A 335 -15.36 16.08 -5.42
N PRO A 336 -15.82 15.35 -4.38
CA PRO A 336 -15.82 15.76 -2.99
C PRO A 336 -14.85 14.92 -2.16
N TRP A 337 -13.56 15.28 -2.12
CA TRP A 337 -12.67 15.22 -0.94
C TRP A 337 -12.58 13.92 -0.07
N ALA A 338 -13.19 12.81 -0.48
CA ALA A 338 -13.29 11.52 0.20
C ALA A 338 -12.40 10.53 -0.57
N ASP A 339 -11.16 10.34 -0.16
CA ASP A 339 -10.84 9.31 0.83
C ASP A 339 -9.45 9.51 1.47
N ASP A 340 -8.70 10.52 1.04
CA ASP A 340 -7.30 10.68 1.43
C ASP A 340 -7.17 11.62 2.63
N VAL A 341 -7.03 11.02 3.80
CA VAL A 341 -6.86 11.71 5.09
C VAL A 341 -5.59 12.59 5.07
N GLN A 342 -4.52 12.16 4.40
CA GLN A 342 -3.22 12.83 4.42
C GLN A 342 -3.26 14.16 3.65
N LEU A 343 -3.89 14.20 2.48
CA LEU A 343 -4.10 15.45 1.73
C LEU A 343 -4.89 16.47 2.55
N ARG A 344 -5.94 16.03 3.26
CA ARG A 344 -6.74 16.94 4.11
C ARG A 344 -5.90 17.53 5.23
N GLN A 345 -5.08 16.72 5.88
CA GLN A 345 -4.17 17.17 6.94
C GLN A 345 -3.18 18.22 6.42
N VAL A 346 -2.62 18.01 5.23
CA VAL A 346 -1.68 18.98 4.63
C VAL A 346 -2.40 20.29 4.27
N LEU A 347 -3.57 20.22 3.65
CA LEU A 347 -4.35 21.42 3.31
C LEU A 347 -4.76 22.18 4.58
N ALA A 348 -5.13 21.47 5.65
CA ALA A 348 -5.42 22.08 6.94
C ALA A 348 -4.18 22.75 7.55
N ALA A 349 -3.04 22.08 7.59
CA ALA A 349 -1.78 22.63 8.08
C ALA A 349 -1.30 23.86 7.27
N ARG A 350 -1.70 23.95 5.99
CA ARG A 350 -1.45 25.10 5.11
C ARG A 350 -2.49 26.21 5.22
N GLY A 351 -3.55 26.05 6.02
CA GLY A 351 -4.67 26.99 6.09
C GLY A 351 -5.48 27.09 4.79
N GLN A 352 -5.44 26.04 3.95
CA GLN A 352 -6.04 25.98 2.62
C GLN A 352 -7.31 25.11 2.57
N THR A 353 -7.82 24.64 3.71
CA THR A 353 -9.10 23.95 3.79
C THR A 353 -10.23 24.87 3.29
N PRO A 354 -10.97 24.49 2.23
CA PRO A 354 -12.08 25.28 1.73
C PRO A 354 -13.08 25.61 2.85
N PRO A 355 -13.61 26.84 2.94
CA PRO A 355 -14.44 27.26 4.07
C PRO A 355 -15.63 26.34 4.37
N HIS A 356 -16.27 25.77 3.35
CA HIS A 356 -17.41 24.85 3.51
C HIS A 356 -17.03 23.45 4.02
N LEU A 357 -15.74 23.11 4.05
CA LEU A 357 -15.19 21.86 4.55
C LEU A 357 -14.47 22.02 5.89
N GLN A 358 -14.33 23.24 6.40
CA GLN A 358 -13.77 23.48 7.73
C GLN A 358 -14.72 22.95 8.80
N ALA A 359 -14.16 22.42 9.89
CA ALA A 359 -14.93 22.03 11.05
C ALA A 359 -15.69 23.26 11.60
N PRO A 360 -16.97 23.11 11.99
CA PRO A 360 -17.70 24.18 12.67
C PRO A 360 -16.93 24.69 13.91
N PRO A 361 -17.00 26.00 14.25
CA PRO A 361 -16.22 26.55 15.37
C PRO A 361 -16.42 25.82 16.71
N LEU A 362 -17.65 25.35 16.98
CA LEU A 362 -17.95 24.59 18.20
C LEU A 362 -17.29 23.21 18.20
N VAL A 363 -17.18 22.56 17.04
CA VAL A 363 -16.48 21.29 16.88
C VAL A 363 -14.99 21.49 17.15
N ALA A 364 -14.38 22.52 16.55
CA ALA A 364 -12.97 22.84 16.78
C ALA A 364 -12.66 23.09 18.27
N ARG A 365 -13.55 23.79 19.00
CA ARG A 365 -13.44 23.99 20.45
C ARG A 365 -13.51 22.67 21.23
N ALA A 366 -14.43 21.78 20.87
CA ALA A 366 -14.57 20.48 21.51
C ALA A 366 -13.36 19.56 21.25
N ASP A 367 -12.84 19.55 20.03
CA ASP A 367 -11.65 18.78 19.66
C ASP A 367 -10.37 19.29 20.34
N GLU A 368 -10.25 20.61 20.50
CA GLU A 368 -9.16 21.21 21.29
C GLU A 368 -9.23 20.80 22.76
N LEU A 369 -10.42 20.84 23.37
CA LEU A 369 -10.63 20.36 24.74
C LEU A 369 -10.28 18.86 24.86
N ALA A 370 -10.70 18.04 23.90
CA ALA A 370 -10.41 16.61 23.89
C ALA A 370 -8.90 16.34 23.84
N ARG A 371 -8.18 17.01 22.94
CA ARG A 371 -6.71 16.92 22.85
C ARG A 371 -6.03 17.38 24.13
N ALA A 372 -6.42 18.55 24.66
CA ALA A 372 -5.82 19.10 25.88
C ALA A 372 -6.04 18.19 27.11
N SER A 373 -7.14 17.43 27.11
CA SER A 373 -7.48 16.47 28.18
C SER A 373 -6.92 15.07 27.94
N GLY A 374 -6.25 14.81 26.81
CA GLY A 374 -5.76 13.48 26.44
C GLY A 374 -6.88 12.47 26.15
N PHE A 375 -8.06 12.94 25.74
CA PHE A 375 -9.20 12.10 25.41
C PHE A 375 -9.19 11.72 23.93
N ASP A 376 -9.12 10.42 23.65
CA ASP A 376 -8.92 9.85 22.32
C ASP A 376 -10.15 9.10 21.77
N ARG A 377 -11.30 9.21 22.45
CA ARG A 377 -12.55 8.52 22.10
C ARG A 377 -13.61 9.44 21.50
N SER A 378 -13.20 10.56 20.89
CA SER A 378 -14.10 11.40 20.10
C SER A 378 -14.46 10.70 18.79
N CYS A 379 -15.66 10.98 18.26
CA CYS A 379 -16.05 10.49 16.93
C CYS A 379 -15.10 11.02 15.84
N SER A 380 -14.96 10.28 14.74
CA SER A 380 -14.22 10.75 13.57
C SER A 380 -14.89 11.96 12.91
N GLU A 381 -14.12 12.72 12.11
CA GLU A 381 -14.67 13.84 11.34
C GLU A 381 -15.73 13.36 10.33
N GLU A 382 -15.52 12.18 9.74
CA GLU A 382 -16.45 11.55 8.80
C GLU A 382 -17.77 11.19 9.47
N THR A 383 -17.73 10.58 10.67
CA THR A 383 -18.93 10.31 11.47
C THR A 383 -19.59 11.62 11.89
N GLY A 384 -18.83 12.62 12.33
CA GLY A 384 -19.34 13.96 12.66
C GLY A 384 -20.07 14.65 11.51
N ARG A 385 -19.54 14.59 10.28
CA ARG A 385 -20.19 15.12 9.08
C ARG A 385 -21.51 14.39 8.79
N LEU A 386 -21.55 13.07 8.94
CA LEU A 386 -22.79 12.29 8.84
C LEU A 386 -23.81 12.73 9.89
N LEU A 387 -23.40 12.86 11.16
CA LEU A 387 -24.26 13.33 12.26
C LEU A 387 -24.86 14.71 11.95
N ARG A 388 -24.04 15.65 11.48
CA ARG A 388 -24.49 16.99 11.07
C ARG A 388 -25.54 16.92 9.95
N THR A 389 -25.31 16.11 8.94
CA THR A 389 -26.27 15.90 7.83
C THR A 389 -27.59 15.32 8.33
N LEU A 390 -27.54 14.31 9.20
CA LEU A 390 -28.73 13.67 9.74
C LEU A 390 -29.51 14.61 10.66
N ALA A 391 -28.84 15.37 11.52
CA ALA A 391 -29.47 16.37 12.37
C ALA A 391 -30.17 17.47 11.55
N ALA A 392 -29.54 17.95 10.47
CA ALA A 392 -30.14 18.92 9.56
C ALA A 392 -31.42 18.42 8.86
N SER A 393 -31.60 17.11 8.76
CA SER A 393 -32.82 16.51 8.20
C SER A 393 -34.02 16.51 9.17
N LYS A 394 -33.83 16.97 10.42
CA LYS A 394 -34.83 16.94 11.51
C LYS A 394 -35.19 18.35 12.00
N PRO A 395 -35.83 19.20 11.16
CA PRO A 395 -36.20 20.55 11.56
C PRO A 395 -37.13 20.54 12.78
N GLY A 396 -36.79 21.29 13.82
CA GLY A 396 -37.52 21.32 15.10
C GLY A 396 -37.50 20.01 15.89
N GLY A 397 -36.60 19.08 15.52
CA GLY A 397 -36.53 17.74 16.10
C GLY A 397 -35.96 17.72 17.53
N ARG A 398 -36.27 16.63 18.24
CA ARG A 398 -35.65 16.25 19.51
C ARG A 398 -34.52 15.25 19.22
N VAL A 399 -33.30 15.64 19.51
CA VAL A 399 -32.09 14.84 19.32
C VAL A 399 -31.60 14.35 20.68
N LEU A 400 -31.21 13.09 20.75
CA LEU A 400 -30.53 12.50 21.90
C LEU A 400 -29.15 12.03 21.49
N GLU A 401 -28.16 12.31 22.31
CA GLU A 401 -26.85 11.68 22.27
C GLU A 401 -26.61 10.91 23.57
N LEU A 402 -26.14 9.67 23.45
CA LEU A 402 -25.73 8.84 24.58
C LEU A 402 -24.22 8.71 24.56
N GLY A 403 -23.54 9.29 25.55
CA GLY A 403 -22.08 9.34 25.65
C GLY A 403 -21.50 10.58 24.99
N SER A 404 -21.51 11.72 25.70
CA SER A 404 -20.99 12.98 25.15
C SER A 404 -19.47 13.00 25.00
N GLY A 405 -18.73 12.21 25.80
CA GLY A 405 -17.28 12.31 25.87
C GLY A 405 -16.86 13.72 26.29
N LEU A 406 -16.21 14.45 25.38
CA LEU A 406 -15.88 15.88 25.56
C LEU A 406 -16.56 16.79 24.52
N GLY A 407 -17.67 16.34 23.92
CA GLY A 407 -18.60 17.18 23.18
C GLY A 407 -18.40 17.25 21.66
N ALA A 408 -17.47 16.49 21.07
CA ALA A 408 -17.21 16.53 19.64
C ALA A 408 -18.44 16.09 18.80
N GLY A 409 -19.02 14.93 19.12
CA GLY A 409 -20.26 14.44 18.49
C GLY A 409 -21.43 15.41 18.72
N THR A 410 -21.55 15.92 19.95
CA THR A 410 -22.57 16.91 20.34
C THR A 410 -22.48 18.16 19.48
N ALA A 411 -21.27 18.69 19.29
CA ALA A 411 -21.02 19.89 18.51
C ALA A 411 -21.36 19.68 17.02
N TRP A 412 -21.08 18.49 16.47
CA TRP A 412 -21.47 18.14 15.09
C TRP A 412 -22.99 18.09 14.91
N LEU A 413 -23.72 17.49 15.86
CA LEU A 413 -25.17 17.48 15.86
C LEU A 413 -25.74 18.91 15.91
N LEU A 414 -25.27 19.74 16.86
CA LEU A 414 -25.69 21.14 17.01
C LEU A 414 -25.42 21.98 15.75
N ALA A 415 -24.30 21.73 15.07
CA ALA A 415 -23.95 22.42 13.82
C ALA A 415 -24.86 22.06 12.64
N GLY A 416 -25.65 20.99 12.74
CA GLY A 416 -26.65 20.57 11.75
C GLY A 416 -28.06 21.03 12.10
N MET A 417 -28.37 21.14 13.39
CA MET A 417 -29.69 21.52 13.89
C MET A 417 -30.08 22.95 13.50
N ASP A 418 -31.37 23.19 13.32
CA ASP A 418 -31.95 24.53 13.27
C ASP A 418 -32.19 25.12 14.67
N ALA A 419 -32.69 26.35 14.75
CA ALA A 419 -32.88 27.08 16.01
C ALA A 419 -34.03 26.51 16.89
N SER A 420 -35.00 25.81 16.30
CA SER A 420 -36.15 25.26 17.01
C SER A 420 -35.93 23.86 17.57
N ALA A 421 -34.91 23.15 17.09
CA ALA A 421 -34.54 21.82 17.58
C ALA A 421 -33.96 21.86 19.01
N ARG A 422 -33.97 20.71 19.68
CA ARG A 422 -33.40 20.52 21.03
C ARG A 422 -32.53 19.27 21.07
N LEU A 423 -31.40 19.37 21.75
CA LEU A 423 -30.46 18.27 21.94
C LEU A 423 -30.30 18.00 23.43
N LEU A 424 -30.51 16.74 23.80
CA LEU A 424 -30.12 16.20 25.10
C LEU A 424 -28.89 15.33 24.89
N THR A 425 -27.81 15.56 25.64
CA THR A 425 -26.66 14.66 25.69
C THR A 425 -26.43 14.20 27.13
N VAL A 426 -26.04 12.94 27.29
CA VAL A 426 -25.79 12.33 28.60
C VAL A 426 -24.40 11.72 28.65
N GLU A 427 -23.70 11.95 29.76
CA GLU A 427 -22.37 11.41 30.03
C GLU A 427 -22.30 10.84 31.44
N SER A 428 -21.80 9.62 31.54
CA SER A 428 -21.69 8.87 32.79
C SER A 428 -20.65 9.45 33.76
N ASP A 429 -19.61 10.07 33.24
CA ASP A 429 -18.54 10.70 34.02
C ASP A 429 -18.88 12.17 34.27
N SER A 430 -19.06 12.50 35.54
CA SER A 430 -19.48 13.84 35.96
C SER A 430 -18.51 14.94 35.54
N GLU A 431 -17.22 14.66 35.47
CA GLU A 431 -16.22 15.67 35.11
C GLU A 431 -16.22 15.91 33.60
N ARG A 432 -16.32 14.86 32.79
CA ARG A 432 -16.53 14.98 31.35
C ARG A 432 -17.84 15.69 31.00
N ALA A 433 -18.91 15.39 31.72
CA ALA A 433 -20.19 16.09 31.58
C ALA A 433 -20.06 17.58 31.89
N ARG A 434 -19.37 17.95 32.98
CA ARG A 434 -19.11 19.35 33.36
C ARG A 434 -18.32 20.08 32.27
N LEU A 435 -17.22 19.50 31.79
CA LEU A 435 -16.38 20.09 30.75
C LEU A 435 -17.13 20.24 29.42
N THR A 436 -17.95 19.24 29.06
CA THR A 436 -18.83 19.32 27.89
C THR A 436 -19.82 20.47 28.03
N ALA A 437 -20.47 20.61 29.20
CA ALA A 437 -21.40 21.72 29.46
C ALA A 437 -20.72 23.10 29.36
N GLU A 438 -19.46 23.23 29.78
CA GLU A 438 -18.69 24.46 29.64
C GLU A 438 -18.39 24.81 28.18
N VAL A 439 -18.10 23.83 27.33
CA VAL A 439 -17.89 24.06 25.89
C VAL A 439 -19.18 24.47 25.19
N LEU A 440 -20.31 23.89 25.60
CA LEU A 440 -21.61 24.08 24.97
C LEU A 440 -22.43 25.24 25.56
N CYS A 441 -21.92 25.95 26.56
CA CYS A 441 -22.68 26.92 27.36
C CYS A 441 -23.33 28.06 26.56
N ASP A 442 -22.80 28.38 25.38
CA ASP A 442 -23.30 29.42 24.50
C ASP A 442 -24.47 28.97 23.61
N ASP A 443 -24.75 27.65 23.51
CA ASP A 443 -25.81 27.11 22.65
C ASP A 443 -27.06 26.73 23.46
N PRO A 444 -28.15 27.52 23.40
CA PRO A 444 -29.35 27.30 24.20
C PRO A 444 -30.17 26.06 23.77
N ARG A 445 -29.76 25.37 22.70
CA ARG A 445 -30.43 24.16 22.22
C ARG A 445 -29.94 22.90 22.93
N ALA A 446 -28.79 22.96 23.59
CA ALA A 446 -28.12 21.82 24.21
C ALA A 446 -28.42 21.74 25.71
N GLU A 447 -28.73 20.54 26.19
CA GLU A 447 -28.78 20.17 27.60
C GLU A 447 -27.79 19.02 27.84
N VAL A 448 -26.91 19.17 28.83
CA VAL A 448 -25.92 18.15 29.20
C VAL A 448 -26.29 17.57 30.56
N LEU A 449 -26.50 16.26 30.63
CA LEU A 449 -26.77 15.54 31.87
C LEU A 449 -25.59 14.66 32.26
N ALA A 450 -25.15 14.76 33.51
CA ALA A 450 -24.30 13.75 34.13
C ALA A 450 -25.20 12.61 34.63
N GLY A 451 -25.12 11.42 34.02
CA GLY A 451 -26.03 10.34 34.38
C GLY A 451 -25.97 9.09 33.51
N ASP A 452 -26.91 8.19 33.75
CA ASP A 452 -27.03 6.93 33.02
C ASP A 452 -27.76 7.13 31.69
N TRP A 453 -27.26 6.47 30.64
CA TRP A 453 -27.82 6.54 29.30
C TRP A 453 -29.29 6.11 29.24
N ALA A 454 -29.68 5.18 30.12
CA ALA A 454 -30.97 4.55 30.07
C ALA A 454 -32.07 5.39 30.74
N GLU A 455 -31.70 6.27 31.68
CA GLU A 455 -32.59 7.30 32.25
C GLU A 455 -32.90 8.39 31.21
N ALA A 456 -31.89 8.78 30.40
CA ALA A 456 -32.08 9.79 29.36
C ALA A 456 -33.10 9.38 28.28
N LEU A 457 -33.31 8.07 28.06
CA LEU A 457 -34.33 7.54 27.14
C LEU A 457 -35.76 7.87 27.59
N GLU A 458 -35.99 8.09 28.88
CA GLU A 458 -37.32 8.41 29.43
C GLU A 458 -37.80 9.81 29.00
N SER A 459 -36.85 10.69 28.62
CA SER A 459 -37.12 12.02 28.06
C SER A 459 -37.57 11.99 26.58
N GLY A 460 -37.75 10.80 26.01
CA GLY A 460 -38.26 10.60 24.66
C GLY A 460 -39.73 10.98 24.47
N PRO A 461 -40.28 10.81 23.25
CA PRO A 461 -39.63 10.18 22.11
C PRO A 461 -38.77 11.16 21.28
N PHE A 462 -37.72 10.64 20.64
CA PHE A 462 -36.72 11.40 19.87
C PHE A 462 -36.86 11.18 18.36
N ASP A 463 -36.48 12.20 17.59
CA ASP A 463 -36.40 12.18 16.12
C ASP A 463 -35.08 11.59 15.62
N LEU A 464 -34.02 11.71 16.44
CA LEU A 464 -32.67 11.20 16.19
C LEU A 464 -32.05 10.77 17.53
N ILE A 465 -31.49 9.57 17.60
CA ILE A 465 -30.65 9.09 18.71
C ILE A 465 -29.27 8.75 18.14
N PHE A 466 -28.21 9.36 18.64
CA PHE A 466 -26.84 8.92 18.45
C PHE A 466 -26.42 8.12 19.69
N ALA A 467 -26.21 6.81 19.52
CA ALA A 467 -25.87 5.91 20.61
C ALA A 467 -24.38 5.57 20.54
N ASP A 468 -23.54 6.35 21.24
CA ASP A 468 -22.09 6.14 21.29
C ASP A 468 -21.58 5.56 22.63
N ALA A 469 -22.44 5.55 23.66
CA ALA A 469 -22.13 4.92 24.92
C ALA A 469 -21.99 3.39 24.75
N GLY A 470 -20.84 2.83 25.15
CA GLY A 470 -20.58 1.39 25.06
C GLY A 470 -21.65 0.53 25.74
N ALA A 471 -22.21 0.99 26.86
CA ALA A 471 -23.31 0.29 27.56
C ALA A 471 -24.64 0.26 26.77
N ALA A 472 -24.86 1.22 25.87
CA ALA A 472 -26.02 1.27 24.98
C ALA A 472 -25.82 0.46 23.69
N LYS A 473 -24.58 0.08 23.36
CA LYS A 473 -24.20 -0.71 22.18
C LYS A 473 -24.27 -2.21 22.46
N THR A 474 -25.43 -2.70 22.85
CA THR A 474 -25.67 -4.14 23.11
C THR A 474 -26.98 -4.62 22.49
N PRO A 475 -27.10 -5.89 22.07
CA PRO A 475 -28.36 -6.45 21.57
C PRO A 475 -29.54 -6.23 22.52
N GLN A 476 -29.29 -6.29 23.84
CA GLN A 476 -30.32 -6.13 24.87
C GLN A 476 -30.82 -4.68 25.01
N ALA A 477 -30.02 -3.69 24.61
CA ALA A 477 -30.40 -2.27 24.66
C ALA A 477 -31.29 -1.85 23.48
N LEU A 478 -31.31 -2.62 22.38
CA LEU A 478 -31.98 -2.22 21.14
C LEU A 478 -33.48 -1.95 21.31
N ASP A 479 -34.18 -2.75 22.12
CA ASP A 479 -35.61 -2.53 22.35
C ASP A 479 -35.91 -1.21 23.06
N ARG A 480 -35.08 -0.82 24.04
CA ARG A 480 -35.20 0.46 24.76
C ARG A 480 -34.90 1.65 23.85
N LEU A 481 -33.86 1.53 23.02
CA LEU A 481 -33.52 2.55 22.02
C LEU A 481 -34.64 2.71 20.99
N ALA A 482 -35.17 1.58 20.50
CA ALA A 482 -36.30 1.60 19.60
C ALA A 482 -37.55 2.18 20.26
N ASP A 483 -37.83 1.93 21.54
CA ASP A 483 -38.97 2.52 22.26
C ASP A 483 -38.86 4.04 22.37
N ALA A 484 -37.65 4.55 22.64
CA ALA A 484 -37.38 5.98 22.75
C ALA A 484 -37.43 6.75 21.42
N LEU A 485 -37.48 6.07 20.27
CA LEU A 485 -37.63 6.72 18.95
C LEU A 485 -39.11 6.98 18.59
N LYS A 486 -39.36 8.10 17.91
CA LYS A 486 -40.62 8.27 17.17
C LYS A 486 -40.67 7.31 15.98
N PRO A 487 -41.87 6.92 15.50
CA PRO A 487 -41.99 6.32 14.17
C PRO A 487 -41.35 7.23 13.12
N GLY A 488 -40.47 6.70 12.26
CA GLY A 488 -39.65 7.46 11.32
C GLY A 488 -38.41 8.13 11.94
N GLY A 489 -38.20 7.98 13.25
CA GLY A 489 -37.00 8.43 13.96
C GLY A 489 -35.78 7.60 13.57
N LEU A 490 -34.61 8.23 13.64
CA LEU A 490 -33.33 7.65 13.26
C LEU A 490 -32.49 7.27 14.49
N LEU A 491 -31.89 6.09 14.46
CA LEU A 491 -30.84 5.64 15.36
C LEU A 491 -29.53 5.56 14.60
N VAL A 492 -28.47 6.10 15.20
CA VAL A 492 -27.11 6.10 14.65
C VAL A 492 -26.23 5.36 15.64
N MET A 493 -25.51 4.34 15.16
CA MET A 493 -24.47 3.63 15.91
C MET A 493 -23.20 3.55 15.07
N ASP A 494 -22.12 4.12 15.57
CA ASP A 494 -20.78 4.13 14.97
C ASP A 494 -19.85 3.09 15.62
N ASN A 495 -18.57 3.13 15.25
CA ASN A 495 -17.51 2.20 15.71
C ASN A 495 -17.66 0.76 15.21
N PHE A 496 -18.35 0.53 14.08
CA PHE A 496 -18.35 -0.77 13.43
C PHE A 496 -17.14 -0.92 12.50
N SER A 497 -16.41 -2.03 12.61
CA SER A 497 -15.33 -2.35 11.67
C SER A 497 -15.91 -2.91 10.36
N PRO A 498 -15.37 -2.55 9.18
CA PRO A 498 -15.74 -3.18 7.92
C PRO A 498 -15.55 -4.70 7.99
N THR A 499 -16.42 -5.47 7.32
CA THR A 499 -16.42 -6.95 7.40
C THR A 499 -15.06 -7.58 7.09
N MET A 500 -14.30 -7.00 6.16
CA MET A 500 -12.96 -7.46 5.79
C MET A 500 -11.88 -7.26 6.88
N TYR A 501 -12.17 -6.44 7.90
CA TYR A 501 -11.29 -6.16 9.04
C TYR A 501 -11.85 -6.69 10.36
N LEU A 502 -12.92 -7.50 10.32
CA LEU A 502 -13.45 -8.09 11.54
C LEU A 502 -12.41 -9.04 12.17
N PRO A 503 -12.23 -8.98 13.50
CA PRO A 503 -11.51 -9.99 14.25
C PRO A 503 -11.98 -11.41 13.91
N ALA A 504 -11.08 -12.38 13.98
CA ALA A 504 -11.38 -13.77 13.57
C ALA A 504 -12.54 -14.39 14.36
N ASP A 505 -12.73 -14.00 15.62
CA ASP A 505 -13.83 -14.39 16.50
C ASP A 505 -15.18 -13.79 16.11
N LEU A 506 -15.19 -12.68 15.36
CA LEU A 506 -16.40 -12.05 14.81
C LEU A 506 -16.64 -12.42 13.34
N TYR A 507 -15.82 -13.32 12.77
CA TYR A 507 -15.94 -13.74 11.37
C TYR A 507 -17.21 -14.55 11.11
N THR A 508 -17.77 -15.19 12.14
CA THR A 508 -19.05 -15.91 12.06
C THR A 508 -20.28 -15.03 12.23
N GLY A 509 -20.09 -13.74 12.52
CA GLY A 509 -21.16 -12.77 12.83
C GLY A 509 -20.75 -11.80 13.93
N ASP A 510 -21.21 -10.56 13.86
CA ASP A 510 -21.07 -9.56 14.91
C ASP A 510 -22.41 -9.47 15.66
N PRO A 511 -22.49 -9.86 16.96
CA PRO A 511 -23.77 -10.00 17.65
C PRO A 511 -24.62 -8.73 17.66
N LEU A 512 -24.01 -7.55 17.74
CA LEU A 512 -24.75 -6.29 17.75
C LEU A 512 -25.24 -5.93 16.35
N ARG A 513 -24.36 -6.07 15.34
CA ARG A 513 -24.72 -5.86 13.93
C ARG A 513 -25.86 -6.80 13.53
N ASP A 514 -25.73 -8.08 13.83
CA ASP A 514 -26.72 -9.11 13.50
C ASP A 514 -28.05 -8.81 14.20
N ALA A 515 -28.02 -8.43 15.49
CA ALA A 515 -29.22 -8.05 16.23
C ALA A 515 -29.91 -6.81 15.64
N LEU A 516 -29.16 -5.79 15.22
CA LEU A 516 -29.72 -4.61 14.55
C LEU A 516 -30.44 -4.97 13.26
N PHE A 517 -29.81 -5.75 12.38
CA PHE A 517 -30.40 -6.15 11.10
C PHE A 517 -31.56 -7.14 11.25
N ALA A 518 -31.59 -7.92 12.34
CA ALA A 518 -32.69 -8.82 12.66
C ALA A 518 -33.83 -8.15 13.46
N HIS A 519 -33.66 -6.90 13.90
CA HIS A 519 -34.60 -6.26 14.82
C HIS A 519 -35.96 -5.98 14.14
N PRO A 520 -37.10 -6.46 14.69
CA PRO A 520 -38.38 -6.46 13.99
C PRO A 520 -39.02 -5.07 13.79
N ARG A 521 -38.52 -4.05 14.50
CA ARG A 521 -39.07 -2.67 14.46
C ARG A 521 -38.17 -1.66 13.75
N LEU A 522 -36.99 -2.09 13.29
CA LEU A 522 -35.98 -1.23 12.70
C LEU A 522 -35.71 -1.67 11.26
N THR A 523 -35.59 -0.73 10.32
CA THR A 523 -34.86 -0.99 9.07
C THR A 523 -33.49 -0.37 9.17
N CYS A 524 -32.49 -1.22 9.01
CA CYS A 524 -31.09 -0.86 9.14
C CYS A 524 -30.42 -0.80 7.77
N THR A 525 -29.49 0.14 7.62
CA THR A 525 -28.50 0.18 6.55
C THR A 525 -27.14 0.47 7.16
N GLU A 526 -26.09 -0.08 6.57
CA GLU A 526 -24.71 0.23 6.94
C GLU A 526 -24.12 1.22 5.94
N VAL A 527 -23.44 2.24 6.44
CA VAL A 527 -22.81 3.30 5.65
C VAL A 527 -21.31 3.28 5.90
N GLN A 528 -20.53 3.31 4.81
CA GLN A 528 -19.10 3.59 4.90
C GLN A 528 -18.89 5.09 5.13
N VAL A 529 -18.39 5.46 6.29
CA VAL A 529 -17.98 6.85 6.54
C VAL A 529 -16.48 7.02 6.31
N HIS A 530 -15.70 5.98 6.61
CA HIS A 530 -14.25 5.95 6.39
C HIS A 530 -13.79 4.53 5.97
N ARG A 531 -12.55 4.39 5.48
CA ARG A 531 -12.00 3.09 5.03
C ARG A 531 -11.94 2.03 6.13
N ARG A 532 -11.83 2.48 7.38
CA ARG A 532 -11.75 1.62 8.58
C ARG A 532 -13.00 1.68 9.47
N GLU A 533 -14.00 2.46 9.11
CA GLU A 533 -15.14 2.76 9.98
C GLU A 533 -16.46 2.65 9.22
N ARG A 534 -17.41 1.98 9.85
CA ARG A 534 -18.80 1.86 9.41
C ARG A 534 -19.71 2.43 10.48
N VAL A 535 -20.80 3.02 10.02
CA VAL A 535 -21.91 3.49 10.86
C VAL A 535 -23.16 2.75 10.42
N ILE A 536 -23.90 2.19 11.38
CA ILE A 536 -25.22 1.61 11.13
C ILE A 536 -26.28 2.67 11.42
N LEU A 537 -27.12 2.92 10.42
CA LEU A 537 -28.29 3.78 10.52
C LEU A 537 -29.53 2.90 10.58
N ALA A 538 -30.40 3.15 11.55
CA ALA A 538 -31.65 2.42 11.70
C ALA A 538 -32.84 3.37 11.78
N THR A 539 -33.90 3.10 11.01
CA THR A 539 -35.17 3.84 11.10
C THR A 539 -36.22 3.00 11.80
N LYS A 540 -36.93 3.57 12.77
CA LYS A 540 -38.08 2.89 13.40
C LYS A 540 -39.31 2.94 12.50
N HIS A 541 -39.92 1.79 12.23
CA HIS A 541 -41.21 1.75 11.52
C HIS A 541 -42.40 1.94 12.44
N ALA A 542 -43.47 2.50 11.89
CA ALA A 542 -44.78 2.36 12.50
C ALA A 542 -45.23 0.89 12.38
N ILE A 543 -45.51 0.23 13.50
CA ILE A 543 -46.11 -1.11 13.47
C ILE A 543 -47.55 -0.95 12.98
N PRO A 544 -47.94 -1.57 11.84
CA PRO A 544 -49.33 -1.54 11.40
C PRO A 544 -50.19 -2.25 12.47
N GLY A 545 -51.14 -1.51 13.09
CA GLY A 545 -52.14 -2.10 14.00
C GLY A 545 -51.97 -1.88 15.51
N ARG A 546 -51.03 -1.04 15.97
CA ARG A 546 -51.01 -0.53 17.35
C ARG A 546 -51.10 1.00 17.39
N SER A 547 -52.28 1.53 17.06
CA SER A 547 -52.72 2.82 17.61
C SER A 547 -53.20 2.59 19.04
N LYS A 548 -52.58 3.24 20.02
CA LYS A 548 -53.28 3.59 21.26
C LYS A 548 -53.74 5.02 21.14
#